data_AF-A0A9X3GZI6-F1
#
_entry.id   AF-A0A9X3GZI6-F1
#
_cell.length_a   1.000
_cell.length_b   1.000
_cell.length_c   1.000
_cell.angle_alpha   90.00
_cell.angle_beta   90.00
_cell.angle_gamma   90.00
#
_symmetry.space_group_name_H-M   'P 1'
#
loop_
_entity.id
_entity.type
_entity.pdbx_description
1 polymer ?
#
loop_
_entity_poly.entity_id
_entity_poly.type
_entity_poly.pdbx_seq_one_letter_code
_entity_poly.pdbx_strand_id
1 'polypeptide(L)'
;MATRVIGRIWERRAAVAGLAVLMLLGGCGKTPKGQVLAIVNGEDVTVQQLEAELLDMRIPDSVDRRKLSRTILEGVIDRELEVQEARRQGLDDTPQFRALLKRNEEELLTGMLGHKVAQSVPLPAEEDIRNYIDANPLQFARRQRLTFDQLSFVPPKDRRRLAVLAGAHSLDAADAALRSIGIVPVRGEVAIDTGQTEPDVARQIDRAPPGEPILLPQGERLAVGVITAREPIALPPDTARIAAARALRGGDLLRESQAQIAAARAKAEIQYEPGWGPDKSTGK
;
A
#
# COMPACT_ATOMS: atom_id res chain seq x y z
N MET A 1 -7.86 21.62 -67.61
CA MET A 1 -9.22 22.03 -67.18
C MET A 1 -9.12 22.36 -65.70
N ALA A 2 -8.91 23.62 -65.30
CA ALA A 2 -9.94 24.65 -65.09
C ALA A 2 -11.06 24.09 -64.18
N THR A 3 -11.39 24.62 -62.98
CA THR A 3 -11.77 26.02 -62.72
C THR A 3 -12.06 26.22 -61.21
N ARG A 4 -11.64 27.39 -60.66
CA ARG A 4 -12.20 28.24 -59.55
C ARG A 4 -12.42 27.63 -58.14
N VAL A 5 -11.77 28.11 -57.07
CA VAL A 5 -11.89 29.41 -56.35
C VAL A 5 -13.26 29.57 -55.65
N ILE A 6 -13.24 29.69 -54.31
CA ILE A 6 -13.88 30.74 -53.50
C ILE A 6 -13.24 30.70 -52.10
N GLY A 7 -12.52 31.75 -51.76
CA GLY A 7 -12.09 32.03 -50.39
C GLY A 7 -13.20 32.71 -49.59
N ARG A 8 -13.06 32.70 -48.26
CA ARG A 8 -13.68 33.72 -47.41
C ARG A 8 -12.78 34.03 -46.22
N ILE A 9 -11.95 35.03 -46.46
CA ILE A 9 -11.27 35.86 -45.47
C ILE A 9 -12.39 36.49 -44.62
N TRP A 10 -12.34 36.34 -43.30
CA TRP A 10 -13.11 37.19 -42.40
C TRP A 10 -12.16 38.13 -41.69
N GLU A 11 -12.39 39.41 -41.98
CA GLU A 11 -11.54 40.53 -41.65
C GLU A 11 -11.67 40.94 -40.20
N ARG A 12 -10.53 41.42 -39.72
CA ARG A 12 -10.27 42.13 -38.48
C ARG A 12 -11.24 43.30 -38.34
N ARG A 13 -11.93 43.41 -37.21
CA ARG A 13 -12.46 44.70 -36.73
C ARG A 13 -11.89 44.97 -35.34
N ALA A 14 -10.87 45.81 -35.34
CA ALA A 14 -10.42 46.55 -34.18
C ALA A 14 -11.49 47.58 -33.80
N ALA A 15 -11.83 47.65 -32.52
CA ALA A 15 -12.50 48.79 -31.92
C ALA A 15 -11.75 49.14 -30.62
N VAL A 16 -11.15 50.32 -30.63
CA VAL A 16 -10.40 50.96 -29.55
C VAL A 16 -11.37 51.83 -28.75
N ALA A 17 -11.41 51.62 -27.43
CA ALA A 17 -11.78 52.57 -26.37
C ALA A 17 -11.73 51.74 -25.07
N GLY A 18 -10.94 52.01 -24.03
CA GLY A 18 -10.33 53.23 -23.54
C GLY A 18 -10.65 53.29 -22.05
N LEU A 19 -9.72 52.84 -21.18
CA LEU A 19 -9.54 53.39 -19.83
C LEU A 19 -8.27 52.82 -19.20
N ALA A 20 -7.33 53.72 -18.92
CA ALA A 20 -6.18 53.45 -18.09
C ALA A 20 -6.63 53.28 -16.63
N VAL A 21 -6.30 52.12 -16.03
CA VAL A 21 -6.15 51.98 -14.58
C VAL A 21 -4.87 51.20 -14.35
N LEU A 22 -3.79 51.92 -14.05
CA LEU A 22 -2.66 51.38 -13.31
C LEU A 22 -3.20 50.97 -11.92
N MET A 23 -3.33 49.68 -11.66
CA MET A 23 -3.30 49.16 -10.28
C MET A 23 -2.06 48.31 -10.10
N LEU A 24 -1.17 48.87 -9.28
CA LEU A 24 -0.09 48.21 -8.58
C LEU A 24 -0.63 46.98 -7.84
N LEU A 25 -0.19 45.78 -8.22
CA LEU A 25 -0.20 44.61 -7.34
C LEU A 25 1.21 44.05 -7.21
N GLY A 26 2.10 44.89 -6.65
CA GLY A 26 3.22 44.40 -5.86
C GLY A 26 2.70 43.97 -4.49
N GLY A 27 1.97 42.86 -4.46
CA GLY A 27 1.51 42.21 -3.22
C GLY A 27 2.64 41.37 -2.63
N CYS A 28 3.69 42.03 -2.13
CA CYS A 28 4.65 41.38 -1.24
C CYS A 28 3.91 41.10 0.08
N GLY A 29 3.49 39.85 0.27
CA GLY A 29 2.67 39.43 1.39
C GLY A 29 3.38 39.64 2.72
N LYS A 30 2.94 40.66 3.49
CA LYS A 30 3.26 40.75 4.91
C LYS A 30 2.46 39.68 5.63
N THR A 31 3.12 38.60 6.01
CA THR A 31 2.64 37.60 6.97
C THR A 31 2.15 38.30 8.25
N PRO A 32 1.02 37.88 8.86
CA PRO A 32 0.50 38.53 10.05
C PRO A 32 1.53 38.53 11.18
N LYS A 33 1.76 39.70 11.79
CA LYS A 33 2.63 39.84 12.97
C LYS A 33 2.14 38.89 14.08
N GLY A 34 3.01 38.00 14.54
CA GLY A 34 2.71 36.97 15.55
C GLY A 34 2.77 35.54 15.03
N GLN A 35 2.85 35.33 13.71
CA GLN A 35 2.96 34.01 13.09
C GLN A 35 4.40 33.65 12.68
N VAL A 36 5.30 34.63 12.68
CA VAL A 36 6.73 34.47 12.39
C VAL A 36 7.52 34.43 13.71
N LEU A 37 8.34 33.39 13.88
CA LEU A 37 9.15 33.13 15.06
C LEU A 37 10.62 33.54 14.85
N ALA A 38 11.14 33.38 13.63
CA ALA A 38 12.48 33.80 13.22
C ALA A 38 12.51 34.16 11.73
N ILE A 39 13.54 34.89 11.29
CA ILE A 39 13.80 35.19 9.88
C ILE A 39 15.22 34.76 9.56
N VAL A 40 15.39 33.88 8.57
CA VAL A 40 16.66 33.27 8.17
C VAL A 40 16.98 33.71 6.74
N ASN A 41 17.93 34.62 6.57
CA ASN A 41 18.31 35.20 5.27
C ASN A 41 17.13 35.77 4.44
N GLY A 42 16.08 36.22 5.12
CA GLY A 42 14.87 36.78 4.48
C GLY A 42 13.72 35.77 4.29
N GLU A 43 13.91 34.50 4.64
CA GLU A 43 12.82 33.50 4.71
C GLU A 43 12.25 33.44 6.14
N ASP A 44 10.93 33.46 6.26
CA ASP A 44 10.21 33.43 7.54
C ASP A 44 10.14 31.99 8.08
N VAL A 45 10.58 31.77 9.32
CA VAL A 45 10.29 30.55 10.11
C VAL A 45 9.05 30.81 10.96
N THR A 46 8.01 30.00 10.79
CA THR A 46 6.66 30.27 11.31
C THR A 46 6.24 29.37 12.47
N VAL A 47 5.20 29.79 13.20
CA VAL A 47 4.55 28.98 14.24
C VAL A 47 4.06 27.64 13.71
N GLN A 48 3.53 27.60 12.48
CA GLN A 48 2.99 26.38 11.88
C GLN A 48 4.06 25.32 11.61
N GLN A 49 5.26 25.75 11.20
CA GLN A 49 6.39 24.83 11.04
C GLN A 49 6.82 24.25 12.38
N LEU A 50 6.89 25.07 13.43
CA LEU A 50 7.21 24.60 14.77
C LEU A 50 6.12 23.64 15.31
N GLU A 51 4.85 23.96 15.09
CA GLU A 51 3.74 23.08 15.47
C GLU A 51 3.78 21.75 14.70
N ALA A 52 4.15 21.77 13.42
CA ALA A 52 4.28 20.56 12.61
C ALA A 52 5.34 19.59 13.18
N GLU A 53 6.47 20.12 13.65
CA GLU A 53 7.50 19.30 14.33
C GLU A 53 7.00 18.72 15.68
N LEU A 54 6.04 19.40 16.32
CA LEU A 54 5.52 19.00 17.62
C LEU A 54 4.35 18.00 17.55
N LEU A 55 3.66 17.89 16.42
CA LEU A 55 2.39 17.16 16.28
C LEU A 55 2.45 15.71 16.76
N ASP A 56 3.53 14.99 16.46
CA ASP A 56 3.67 13.56 16.79
C ASP A 56 4.49 13.29 18.07
N MET A 57 4.97 14.34 18.74
CA MET A 57 5.79 14.20 19.93
C MET A 57 4.95 13.97 21.18
N ARG A 58 5.15 12.82 21.86
CA ARG A 58 4.65 12.61 23.22
C ARG A 58 5.53 13.34 24.22
N ILE A 59 5.10 14.54 24.61
CA ILE A 59 5.81 15.40 25.56
C ILE A 59 5.27 15.17 26.98
N PRO A 60 6.06 14.63 27.92
CA PRO A 60 5.65 14.47 29.32
C PRO A 60 5.37 15.81 29.99
N ASP A 61 4.43 15.84 30.95
CA ASP A 61 4.06 17.07 31.66
C ASP A 61 5.19 17.66 32.53
N SER A 62 6.21 16.85 32.85
CA SER A 62 7.41 17.30 33.57
C SER A 62 8.37 18.14 32.71
N VAL A 63 8.15 18.20 31.40
CA VAL A 63 9.00 18.96 30.47
C VAL A 63 8.49 20.40 30.36
N ASP A 64 9.37 21.38 30.52
CA ASP A 64 9.06 22.77 30.21
C ASP A 64 8.84 22.91 28.69
N ARG A 65 7.57 22.97 28.30
CA ARG A 65 7.13 23.13 26.91
C ARG A 65 7.76 24.35 26.25
N ARG A 66 7.94 25.48 26.95
CA ARG A 66 8.55 26.67 26.35
C ARG A 66 10.02 26.46 26.04
N LYS A 67 10.74 25.79 26.94
CA LYS A 67 12.15 25.45 26.70
C LYS A 67 12.28 24.47 25.53
N LEU A 68 11.45 23.43 25.48
CA LEU A 68 11.44 22.45 24.39
C LEU A 68 11.11 23.10 23.03
N SER A 69 10.07 23.94 22.97
CA SER A 69 9.70 24.67 21.75
C SER A 69 10.82 25.55 21.22
N ARG A 70 11.61 26.19 22.09
CA ARG A 70 12.80 26.95 21.66
C ARG A 70 13.86 26.04 21.07
N THR A 71 14.16 24.91 21.71
CA THR A 71 15.12 23.93 21.17
C THR A 71 14.69 23.39 19.81
N ILE A 72 13.42 23.08 19.63
CA ILE A 72 12.90 22.61 18.34
C ILE A 72 12.97 23.73 17.30
N LEU A 73 12.66 24.97 17.68
CA LEU A 73 12.79 26.12 16.79
C LEU A 73 14.22 26.29 16.27
N GLU A 74 15.23 26.16 17.12
CA GLU A 74 16.64 26.20 16.67
C GLU A 74 16.92 25.08 15.65
N GLY A 75 16.40 23.86 15.87
CA GLY A 75 16.53 22.78 14.88
C GLY A 75 15.83 23.07 13.54
N VAL A 76 14.68 23.78 13.56
CA VAL A 76 14.00 24.24 12.33
C VAL A 76 14.85 25.28 11.61
N ILE A 77 15.49 26.20 12.34
CA ILE A 77 16.39 27.22 11.79
C ILE A 77 17.63 26.57 11.17
N ASP A 78 18.25 25.61 11.86
CA ASP A 78 19.41 24.88 11.35
C ASP A 78 19.08 24.12 10.05
N ARG A 79 17.93 23.43 10.01
CA ARG A 79 17.45 22.77 8.79
C ARG A 79 17.20 23.75 7.65
N GLU A 80 16.66 24.93 7.95
CA GLU A 80 16.44 25.98 6.95
C GLU A 80 17.77 26.45 6.35
N LEU A 81 18.80 26.67 7.18
CA LEU A 81 20.15 27.02 6.71
C LEU A 81 20.76 25.92 5.84
N GLU A 82 20.60 24.64 6.20
CA GLU A 82 21.06 23.51 5.40
C GLU A 82 20.35 23.45 4.04
N VAL A 83 19.03 23.68 4.01
CA VAL A 83 18.24 23.74 2.77
C VAL A 83 18.71 24.89 1.88
N GLN A 84 18.93 26.08 2.43
CA GLN A 84 19.46 27.21 1.67
C GLN A 84 20.86 26.94 1.12
N GLU A 85 21.73 26.29 1.90
CA GLU A 85 23.05 25.87 1.43
C GLU A 85 22.96 24.84 0.29
N ALA A 86 22.06 23.86 0.40
CA ALA A 86 21.82 22.87 -0.65
C ALA A 86 21.32 23.53 -1.96
N ARG A 87 20.40 24.50 -1.86
CA ARG A 87 19.94 25.32 -3.00
C ARG A 87 21.08 26.15 -3.60
N ARG A 88 21.91 26.76 -2.76
CA ARG A 88 23.09 27.53 -3.21
C ARG A 88 24.08 26.65 -3.98
N GLN A 89 24.20 25.38 -3.61
CA GLN A 89 25.00 24.37 -4.32
C GLN A 89 24.29 23.78 -5.56
N GLY A 90 23.03 24.15 -5.83
CA GLY A 90 22.24 23.67 -6.96
C GLY A 90 21.81 22.21 -6.86
N LEU A 91 21.74 21.66 -5.63
CA LEU A 91 21.37 20.25 -5.43
C LEU A 91 19.90 19.97 -5.77
N ASP A 92 19.04 20.97 -5.60
CA ASP A 92 17.62 20.96 -5.94
C ASP A 92 17.34 20.97 -7.45
N ASP A 93 18.30 21.39 -8.27
CA ASP A 93 18.20 21.36 -9.74
C ASP A 93 18.74 20.08 -10.37
N THR A 94 19.28 19.16 -9.57
CA THR A 94 19.82 17.90 -10.08
C THR A 94 18.71 16.97 -10.63
N PRO A 95 19.00 16.16 -11.66
CA PRO A 95 18.07 15.14 -12.12
C PRO A 95 17.66 14.15 -11.03
N GLN A 96 18.59 13.84 -10.11
CA GLN A 96 18.34 12.95 -8.97
C GLN A 96 17.32 13.56 -8.01
N PHE A 97 17.48 14.82 -7.61
CA PHE A 97 16.53 15.48 -6.72
C PHE A 97 15.12 15.52 -7.33
N ARG A 98 15.00 15.93 -8.61
CA ARG A 98 13.68 15.97 -9.28
C ARG A 98 13.00 14.60 -9.36
N ALA A 99 13.76 13.55 -9.64
CA ALA A 99 13.22 12.18 -9.67
C ALA A 99 12.74 11.73 -8.28
N LEU A 100 13.52 12.01 -7.23
CA LEU A 100 13.14 11.69 -5.86
C LEU A 100 11.94 12.52 -5.40
N LEU A 101 11.89 13.82 -5.71
CA LEU A 101 10.77 14.69 -5.36
C LEU A 101 9.46 14.16 -5.96
N LYS A 102 9.46 13.86 -7.26
CA LYS A 102 8.28 13.30 -7.94
C LYS A 102 7.83 11.98 -7.30
N ARG A 103 8.77 11.09 -6.99
CA ARG A 103 8.43 9.81 -6.34
C ARG A 103 7.84 10.01 -4.94
N ASN A 104 8.41 10.90 -4.13
CA ASN A 104 7.87 11.20 -2.80
C ASN A 104 6.49 11.86 -2.88
N GLU A 105 6.25 12.72 -3.88
CA GLU A 105 4.93 13.29 -4.14
C GLU A 105 3.90 12.20 -4.49
N GLU A 106 4.25 11.27 -5.40
CA GLU A 106 3.40 10.14 -5.77
C GLU A 106 3.07 9.25 -4.55
N GLU A 107 4.07 8.94 -3.71
CA GLU A 107 3.90 8.15 -2.49
C GLU A 107 3.01 8.87 -1.46
N LEU A 108 3.19 10.18 -1.27
CA LEU A 108 2.35 11.00 -0.39
C LEU A 108 0.90 11.03 -0.86
N LEU A 109 0.66 11.32 -2.14
CA LEU A 109 -0.69 11.37 -2.71
C LEU A 109 -1.40 10.01 -2.62
N THR A 110 -0.68 8.92 -2.88
CA THR A 110 -1.21 7.57 -2.75
C THR A 110 -1.56 7.25 -1.30
N GLY A 111 -0.70 7.63 -0.35
CA GLY A 111 -0.97 7.49 1.08
C GLY A 111 -2.19 8.29 1.55
N MET A 112 -2.32 9.54 1.10
CA MET A 112 -3.48 10.40 1.40
C MET A 112 -4.78 9.83 0.82
N LEU A 113 -4.74 9.28 -0.40
CA LEU A 113 -5.89 8.59 -0.99
C LEU A 113 -6.27 7.36 -0.16
N GLY A 114 -5.29 6.55 0.25
CA GLY A 114 -5.51 5.40 1.12
C GLY A 114 -6.15 5.79 2.47
N HIS A 115 -5.69 6.89 3.09
CA HIS A 115 -6.30 7.41 4.31
C HIS A 115 -7.77 7.83 4.09
N LYS A 116 -8.05 8.50 2.97
CA LYS A 116 -9.42 8.90 2.61
C LYS A 116 -10.33 7.69 2.39
N VAL A 117 -9.84 6.64 1.75
CA VAL A 117 -10.55 5.35 1.64
C VAL A 117 -10.80 4.75 3.02
N ALA A 118 -9.82 4.81 3.91
CA ALA A 118 -9.98 4.29 5.27
C ALA A 118 -11.04 5.01 6.11
N GLN A 119 -11.26 6.29 5.82
CA GLN A 119 -12.32 7.10 6.42
C GLN A 119 -13.70 6.82 5.81
N SER A 120 -13.79 6.37 4.55
CA SER A 120 -15.07 6.03 3.92
C SER A 120 -15.58 4.64 4.23
N VAL A 121 -14.69 3.70 4.59
CA VAL A 121 -15.08 2.34 4.98
C VAL A 121 -15.57 2.32 6.44
N PRO A 122 -16.85 1.98 6.69
CA PRO A 122 -17.40 1.94 8.04
C PRO A 122 -16.79 0.81 8.87
N LEU A 123 -17.00 0.87 10.19
CA LEU A 123 -16.70 -0.27 11.06
C LEU A 123 -17.66 -1.43 10.76
N PRO A 124 -17.19 -2.70 10.79
CA PRO A 124 -18.05 -3.86 10.59
C PRO A 124 -19.15 -3.93 11.66
N ALA A 125 -20.34 -4.40 11.29
CA ALA A 125 -21.43 -4.62 12.24
C ALA A 125 -21.13 -5.83 13.15
N GLU A 126 -21.68 -5.84 14.36
CA GLU A 126 -21.49 -6.94 15.32
C GLU A 126 -22.02 -8.28 14.79
N GLU A 127 -23.04 -8.26 13.93
CA GLU A 127 -23.52 -9.48 13.26
C GLU A 127 -22.50 -10.03 12.26
N ASP A 128 -21.90 -9.18 11.44
CA ASP A 128 -20.86 -9.58 10.48
C ASP A 128 -19.64 -10.15 11.20
N ILE A 129 -19.26 -9.55 12.34
CA ILE A 129 -18.16 -10.03 13.17
C ILE A 129 -18.44 -11.44 13.69
N ARG A 130 -19.65 -11.71 14.22
CA ARG A 130 -20.05 -13.05 14.66
C ARG A 130 -20.04 -14.05 13.51
N ASN A 131 -20.67 -13.71 12.39
CA ASN A 131 -20.72 -14.55 11.20
C ASN A 131 -19.30 -14.88 10.69
N TYR A 132 -18.38 -13.92 10.71
CA TYR A 132 -17.00 -14.13 10.34
C TYR A 132 -16.28 -15.09 11.29
N ILE A 133 -16.49 -14.97 12.60
CA ILE A 133 -15.91 -15.89 13.59
C ILE A 133 -16.41 -17.31 13.35
N ASP A 134 -17.71 -17.49 13.18
CA ASP A 134 -18.36 -18.80 13.00
C ASP A 134 -17.92 -19.45 11.67
N ALA A 135 -17.74 -18.67 10.61
CA ALA A 135 -17.30 -19.14 9.31
C ALA A 135 -15.81 -19.51 9.24
N ASN A 136 -15.00 -19.09 10.23
CA ASN A 136 -13.55 -19.30 10.25
C ASN A 136 -13.08 -20.03 11.52
N PRO A 137 -13.59 -21.23 11.81
CA PRO A 137 -13.36 -21.90 13.08
C PRO A 137 -11.87 -22.18 13.35
N LEU A 138 -11.07 -22.50 12.32
CA LEU A 138 -9.62 -22.69 12.51
C LEU A 138 -8.88 -21.40 12.87
N GLN A 139 -9.39 -20.21 12.56
CA GLN A 139 -8.76 -18.96 13.00
C GLN A 139 -9.16 -18.60 14.45
N PHE A 140 -10.33 -19.07 14.89
CA PHE A 140 -10.95 -18.70 16.17
C PHE A 140 -11.17 -19.90 17.10
N ALA A 141 -12.36 -20.50 17.10
CA ALA A 141 -12.79 -21.51 18.08
C ALA A 141 -11.91 -22.77 18.13
N ARG A 142 -11.27 -23.12 17.02
CA ARG A 142 -10.35 -24.27 16.85
C ARG A 142 -8.95 -23.80 16.42
N ARG A 143 -8.54 -22.60 16.85
CA ARG A 143 -7.20 -22.10 16.63
C ARG A 143 -6.17 -23.06 17.21
N GLN A 144 -5.14 -23.34 16.43
CA GLN A 144 -4.10 -24.29 16.77
C GLN A 144 -2.77 -23.91 16.11
N ARG A 145 -1.68 -24.36 16.71
CA ARG A 145 -0.36 -24.44 16.07
C ARG A 145 -0.25 -25.80 15.39
N LEU A 146 0.04 -25.77 14.10
CA LEU A 146 0.24 -26.95 13.27
C LEU A 146 1.72 -27.05 12.93
N THR A 147 2.33 -28.20 13.19
CA THR A 147 3.67 -28.50 12.67
C THR A 147 3.52 -29.26 11.36
N PHE A 148 4.22 -28.80 10.34
CA PHE A 148 4.27 -29.41 9.01
C PHE A 148 5.68 -29.88 8.72
N ASP A 149 5.82 -31.15 8.31
CA ASP A 149 6.95 -31.57 7.47
C ASP A 149 6.56 -31.27 6.02
N GLN A 150 7.40 -30.55 5.29
CA GLN A 150 7.02 -30.03 3.98
C GLN A 150 8.16 -30.00 2.97
N LEU A 151 7.77 -30.02 1.70
CA LEU A 151 8.61 -29.87 0.52
C LEU A 151 8.30 -28.52 -0.14
N SER A 152 9.20 -27.55 0.00
CA SER A 152 9.04 -26.20 -0.58
C SER A 152 9.74 -26.09 -1.93
N PHE A 153 9.06 -25.53 -2.93
CA PHE A 153 9.55 -25.40 -4.30
C PHE A 153 9.06 -24.11 -4.97
N VAL A 154 9.79 -23.69 -6.02
CA VAL A 154 9.34 -22.62 -6.91
C VAL A 154 8.29 -23.21 -7.85
N PRO A 155 7.08 -22.62 -7.95
CA PRO A 155 6.06 -23.13 -8.85
C PRO A 155 6.54 -23.08 -10.31
N PRO A 156 6.22 -24.09 -11.14
CA PRO A 156 6.49 -24.04 -12.57
C PRO A 156 5.65 -22.94 -13.23
N LYS A 157 6.16 -22.36 -14.34
CA LYS A 157 5.41 -21.37 -15.13
C LYS A 157 4.02 -21.89 -15.54
N ASP A 158 3.96 -23.14 -15.99
CA ASP A 158 2.69 -23.84 -16.21
C ASP A 158 2.29 -24.64 -14.96
N ARG A 159 1.31 -24.11 -14.20
CA ARG A 159 0.79 -24.73 -12.99
C ARG A 159 0.09 -26.08 -13.24
N ARG A 160 -0.36 -26.37 -14.47
CA ARG A 160 -1.02 -27.66 -14.79
C ARG A 160 -0.09 -28.84 -14.58
N ARG A 161 1.23 -28.63 -14.66
CA ARG A 161 2.25 -29.65 -14.40
C ARG A 161 2.22 -30.18 -12.96
N LEU A 162 1.64 -29.43 -12.02
CA LEU A 162 1.48 -29.86 -10.63
C LEU A 162 0.39 -30.94 -10.45
N ALA A 163 -0.37 -31.29 -11.49
CA ALA A 163 -1.34 -32.37 -11.44
C ALA A 163 -0.74 -33.73 -11.03
N VAL A 164 0.58 -33.92 -11.23
CA VAL A 164 1.31 -35.11 -10.76
C VAL A 164 1.23 -35.32 -9.23
N LEU A 165 0.96 -34.26 -8.47
CA LEU A 165 0.80 -34.32 -7.02
C LEU A 165 -0.53 -34.93 -6.58
N ALA A 166 -1.54 -35.00 -7.45
CA ALA A 166 -2.88 -35.45 -7.07
C ALA A 166 -2.93 -36.92 -6.60
N GLY A 167 -1.96 -37.75 -7.00
CA GLY A 167 -1.82 -39.14 -6.55
C GLY A 167 -0.75 -39.35 -5.47
N ALA A 168 -0.16 -38.28 -4.94
CA ALA A 168 0.89 -38.37 -3.94
C ALA A 168 0.30 -38.37 -2.52
N HIS A 169 0.18 -39.55 -1.92
CA HIS A 169 -0.37 -39.76 -0.58
C HIS A 169 0.67 -39.66 0.55
N SER A 170 1.90 -39.28 0.24
CA SER A 170 2.97 -39.07 1.22
C SER A 170 3.96 -38.02 0.72
N LEU A 171 4.77 -37.45 1.63
CA LEU A 171 5.82 -36.51 1.23
C LEU A 171 6.86 -37.16 0.33
N ASP A 172 7.23 -38.41 0.56
CA ASP A 172 8.21 -39.09 -0.28
C ASP A 172 7.65 -39.34 -1.70
N ALA A 173 6.35 -39.67 -1.81
CA ALA A 173 5.68 -39.75 -3.10
C ALA A 173 5.59 -38.37 -3.80
N ALA A 174 5.35 -37.31 -3.03
CA ALA A 174 5.33 -35.94 -3.55
C ALA A 174 6.72 -35.48 -4.01
N ASP A 175 7.79 -35.82 -3.29
CA ASP A 175 9.18 -35.56 -3.71
C ASP A 175 9.49 -36.25 -5.04
N ALA A 176 9.17 -37.54 -5.15
CA ALA A 176 9.33 -38.31 -6.39
C ALA A 176 8.52 -37.69 -7.55
N ALA A 177 7.28 -37.30 -7.30
CA ALA A 177 6.41 -36.67 -8.30
C ALA A 177 6.96 -35.32 -8.77
N LEU A 178 7.42 -34.46 -7.86
CA LEU A 178 8.05 -33.18 -8.20
C LEU A 178 9.34 -33.38 -9.01
N ARG A 179 10.18 -34.36 -8.62
CA ARG A 179 11.41 -34.69 -9.36
C ARG A 179 11.13 -35.21 -10.76
N SER A 180 10.05 -35.97 -10.96
CA SER A 180 9.64 -36.46 -12.28
C SER A 180 9.37 -35.34 -13.30
N ILE A 181 8.97 -34.16 -12.82
CA ILE A 181 8.75 -32.96 -13.64
C ILE A 181 9.92 -31.97 -13.59
N GLY A 182 11.07 -32.37 -13.04
CA GLY A 182 12.29 -31.58 -12.97
C GLY A 182 12.29 -30.50 -11.88
N ILE A 183 11.40 -30.61 -10.89
CA ILE A 183 11.38 -29.73 -9.72
C ILE A 183 12.15 -30.41 -8.59
N VAL A 184 13.15 -29.73 -8.04
CA VAL A 184 13.89 -30.20 -6.86
C VAL A 184 13.37 -29.44 -5.64
N PRO A 185 12.52 -30.07 -4.80
CA PRO A 185 12.03 -29.42 -3.59
C PRO A 185 13.08 -29.40 -2.49
N VAL A 186 12.90 -28.49 -1.54
CA VAL A 186 13.66 -28.41 -0.29
C VAL A 186 12.77 -28.91 0.84
N ARG A 187 13.19 -29.98 1.53
CA ARG A 187 12.48 -30.50 2.71
C ARG A 187 12.81 -29.68 3.95
N GLY A 188 11.81 -29.45 4.79
CA GLY A 188 11.99 -28.77 6.07
C GLY A 188 10.72 -28.82 6.90
N GLU A 189 10.83 -28.37 8.15
CA GLU A 189 9.71 -28.29 9.08
C GLU A 189 9.27 -26.82 9.26
N VAL A 190 7.95 -26.59 9.35
CA VAL A 190 7.40 -25.27 9.66
C VAL A 190 6.23 -25.37 10.64
N ALA A 191 6.14 -24.40 11.55
CA ALA A 191 4.98 -24.24 12.41
C ALA A 191 4.07 -23.12 11.88
N ILE A 192 2.77 -23.43 11.72
CA ILE A 192 1.74 -22.48 11.28
C ILE A 192 0.76 -22.26 12.42
N ASP A 193 0.52 -21.00 12.77
CA ASP A 193 -0.60 -20.61 13.63
C ASP A 193 -1.84 -20.38 12.75
N THR A 194 -2.87 -21.20 12.93
CA THR A 194 -4.08 -21.11 12.11
C THR A 194 -4.83 -19.79 12.29
N GLY A 195 -4.60 -19.06 13.39
CA GLY A 195 -5.15 -17.72 13.63
C GLY A 195 -4.52 -16.60 12.80
N GLN A 196 -3.38 -16.86 12.15
CA GLN A 196 -2.71 -15.94 11.23
C GLN A 196 -2.81 -16.39 9.76
N THR A 197 -3.53 -17.48 9.52
CA THR A 197 -3.68 -18.08 8.19
C THR A 197 -4.82 -17.42 7.43
N GLU A 198 -4.63 -17.16 6.14
CA GLU A 198 -5.71 -16.65 5.28
C GLU A 198 -6.93 -17.59 5.28
N PRO A 199 -8.17 -17.07 5.18
CA PRO A 199 -9.39 -17.88 5.22
C PRO A 199 -9.41 -19.07 4.26
N ASP A 200 -8.94 -18.89 3.03
CA ASP A 200 -8.90 -19.97 2.04
C ASP A 200 -7.90 -21.08 2.37
N VAL A 201 -6.72 -20.69 2.84
CA VAL A 201 -5.68 -21.62 3.29
C VAL A 201 -6.16 -22.38 4.53
N ALA A 202 -6.79 -21.69 5.48
CA ALA A 202 -7.39 -22.31 6.66
C ALA A 202 -8.48 -23.31 6.27
N ARG A 203 -9.37 -22.96 5.34
CA ARG A 203 -10.39 -23.90 4.82
C ARG A 203 -9.78 -25.11 4.14
N GLN A 204 -8.68 -24.94 3.40
CA GLN A 204 -7.97 -26.05 2.76
C GLN A 204 -7.36 -27.00 3.80
N ILE A 205 -6.74 -26.46 4.85
CA ILE A 205 -6.20 -27.23 5.98
C ILE A 205 -7.31 -27.98 6.72
N ASP A 206 -8.46 -27.36 6.95
CA ASP A 206 -9.59 -27.98 7.68
C ASP A 206 -10.23 -29.14 6.91
N ARG A 207 -10.25 -29.05 5.57
CA ARG A 207 -10.81 -30.08 4.69
C ARG A 207 -9.83 -31.22 4.38
N ALA A 208 -8.54 -31.02 4.63
CA ALA A 208 -7.52 -31.99 4.31
C ALA A 208 -7.66 -33.24 5.21
N PRO A 209 -7.64 -34.46 4.62
CA PRO A 209 -7.65 -35.68 5.41
C PRO A 209 -6.38 -35.78 6.29
N PRO A 210 -6.47 -36.36 7.50
CA PRO A 210 -5.30 -36.59 8.33
C PRO A 210 -4.24 -37.43 7.61
N GLY A 211 -2.98 -36.98 7.66
CA GLY A 211 -1.84 -37.68 7.07
C GLY A 211 -1.65 -37.46 5.56
N GLU A 212 -2.60 -36.85 4.86
CA GLU A 212 -2.48 -36.56 3.43
C GLU A 212 -1.67 -35.28 3.18
N PRO A 213 -0.80 -35.23 2.15
CA PRO A 213 -0.09 -34.02 1.79
C PRO A 213 -1.02 -32.91 1.27
N ILE A 214 -0.77 -31.69 1.73
CA ILE A 214 -1.55 -30.49 1.40
C ILE A 214 -0.65 -29.52 0.63
N LEU A 215 -1.10 -29.08 -0.54
CA LEU A 215 -0.41 -28.05 -1.32
C LEU A 215 -0.82 -26.65 -0.80
N LEU A 216 0.10 -25.94 -0.15
CA LEU A 216 -0.13 -24.62 0.44
C LEU A 216 0.73 -23.55 -0.25
N PRO A 217 0.21 -22.32 -0.43
CA PRO A 217 1.03 -21.19 -0.86
C PRO A 217 1.95 -20.69 0.28
N GLN A 218 3.18 -20.30 -0.07
CA GLN A 218 4.16 -19.71 0.86
C GLN A 218 4.88 -18.53 0.17
N GLY A 219 4.19 -17.39 0.08
CA GLY A 219 4.65 -16.24 -0.70
C GLY A 219 4.79 -16.59 -2.18
N GLU A 220 5.97 -16.36 -2.75
CA GLU A 220 6.30 -16.73 -4.14
C GLU A 220 6.54 -18.23 -4.37
N ARG A 221 6.53 -19.03 -3.28
CA ARG A 221 6.76 -20.48 -3.32
C ARG A 221 5.49 -21.26 -3.07
N LEU A 222 5.51 -22.53 -3.42
CA LEU A 222 4.52 -23.51 -2.97
C LEU A 222 5.19 -24.51 -2.04
N ALA A 223 4.42 -25.09 -1.13
CA ALA A 223 4.85 -26.19 -0.30
C ALA A 223 3.82 -27.31 -0.33
N VAL A 224 4.28 -28.56 -0.46
CA VAL A 224 3.46 -29.73 -0.18
C VAL A 224 3.85 -30.22 1.20
N GLY A 225 2.92 -30.22 2.15
CA GLY A 225 3.19 -30.50 3.56
C GLY A 225 2.22 -31.48 4.18
N VAL A 226 2.69 -32.30 5.12
CA VAL A 226 1.87 -33.16 5.98
C VAL A 226 1.92 -32.64 7.40
N ILE A 227 0.76 -32.58 8.05
CA ILE A 227 0.66 -32.16 9.45
C ILE A 227 1.19 -33.27 10.35
N THR A 228 2.28 -33.00 11.08
CA THR A 228 2.92 -33.95 12.00
C THR A 228 2.53 -33.72 13.46
N ALA A 229 2.13 -32.50 13.83
CA ALA A 229 1.64 -32.18 15.17
C ALA A 229 0.53 -31.11 15.15
N ARG A 230 -0.35 -31.16 16.17
CA ARG A 230 -1.45 -30.21 16.39
C ARG A 230 -1.50 -29.81 17.85
N GLU A 231 -1.38 -28.51 18.13
CA GLU A 231 -1.42 -27.94 19.47
C GLU A 231 -2.52 -26.87 19.56
N PRO A 232 -3.59 -27.06 20.35
CA PRO A 232 -4.63 -26.05 20.50
C PRO A 232 -4.11 -24.74 21.09
N ILE A 233 -4.60 -23.60 20.59
CA ILE A 233 -4.32 -22.26 21.13
C ILE A 233 -5.64 -21.64 21.56
N ALA A 234 -5.79 -21.39 22.86
CA ALA A 234 -6.95 -20.67 23.38
C ALA A 234 -6.94 -19.20 22.91
N LEU A 235 -8.09 -18.73 22.42
CA LEU A 235 -8.29 -17.34 22.01
C LEU A 235 -9.42 -16.73 22.84
N PRO A 236 -9.13 -15.70 23.68
CA PRO A 236 -10.17 -15.02 24.43
C PRO A 236 -11.24 -14.40 23.52
N PRO A 237 -12.53 -14.41 23.91
CA PRO A 237 -13.62 -13.89 23.07
C PRO A 237 -13.42 -12.44 22.60
N ASP A 238 -12.96 -11.55 23.48
CA ASP A 238 -12.70 -10.15 23.12
C ASP A 238 -11.58 -10.01 22.09
N THR A 239 -10.54 -10.85 22.21
CA THR A 239 -9.44 -10.90 21.23
C THR A 239 -9.93 -11.42 19.89
N ALA A 240 -10.79 -12.45 19.88
CA ALA A 240 -11.41 -12.96 18.66
C ALA A 240 -12.25 -11.89 17.95
N ARG A 241 -13.08 -11.15 18.71
CA ARG A 241 -13.91 -10.06 18.18
C ARG A 241 -13.08 -8.95 17.54
N ILE A 242 -12.01 -8.51 18.22
CA ILE A 242 -11.10 -7.47 17.67
C ILE A 242 -10.39 -7.96 16.42
N ALA A 243 -9.91 -9.21 16.41
CA ALA A 243 -9.24 -9.80 15.25
C ALA A 243 -10.17 -9.94 14.05
N ALA A 244 -11.39 -10.43 14.26
CA ALA A 244 -12.42 -10.55 13.23
C ALA A 244 -12.83 -9.19 12.65
N ALA A 245 -13.07 -8.19 13.51
CA ALA A 245 -13.37 -6.82 13.08
C ALA A 245 -12.23 -6.22 12.23
N ARG A 246 -10.97 -6.46 12.62
CA ARG A 246 -9.80 -6.01 11.83
C ARG A 246 -9.72 -6.72 10.48
N ALA A 247 -9.95 -8.03 10.44
CA ALA A 247 -9.91 -8.82 9.21
C ALA A 247 -11.00 -8.37 8.22
N LEU A 248 -12.24 -8.20 8.68
CA LEU A 248 -13.36 -7.71 7.89
C LEU A 248 -13.05 -6.32 7.32
N ARG A 249 -12.69 -5.37 8.20
CA ARG A 249 -12.37 -4.01 7.77
C ARG A 249 -11.19 -3.98 6.80
N GLY A 250 -10.14 -4.77 7.05
CA GLY A 250 -9.00 -4.90 6.14
C GLY A 250 -9.41 -5.40 4.75
N GLY A 251 -10.29 -6.40 4.70
CA GLY A 251 -10.85 -6.92 3.46
C GLY A 251 -11.68 -5.89 2.70
N ASP A 252 -12.52 -5.11 3.39
CA ASP A 252 -13.33 -4.05 2.78
C ASP A 252 -12.47 -2.89 2.28
N LEU A 253 -11.43 -2.49 3.02
CA LEU A 253 -10.46 -1.49 2.59
C LEU A 253 -9.74 -1.90 1.31
N LEU A 254 -9.29 -3.15 1.24
CA LEU A 254 -8.63 -3.69 0.04
C LEU A 254 -9.60 -3.68 -1.15
N ARG A 255 -10.84 -4.13 -0.95
CA ARG A 255 -11.85 -4.20 -2.00
C ARG A 255 -12.21 -2.82 -2.54
N GLU A 256 -12.40 -1.84 -1.66
CA GLU A 256 -12.67 -0.45 -2.05
C GLU A 256 -11.49 0.16 -2.81
N SER A 257 -10.26 -0.02 -2.31
CA SER A 257 -9.04 0.43 -2.99
C SER A 257 -8.92 -0.16 -4.40
N GLN A 258 -9.13 -1.47 -4.55
CA GLN A 258 -9.13 -2.15 -5.84
C GLN A 258 -10.24 -1.64 -6.76
N ALA A 259 -11.45 -1.40 -6.24
CA ALA A 259 -12.57 -0.87 -7.02
C ALA A 259 -12.28 0.53 -7.56
N GLN A 260 -11.66 1.41 -6.75
CA GLN A 260 -11.26 2.75 -7.19
C GLN A 260 -10.20 2.69 -8.28
N ILE A 261 -9.18 1.84 -8.13
CA ILE A 261 -8.16 1.64 -9.17
C ILE A 261 -8.79 1.10 -10.46
N ALA A 262 -9.69 0.11 -10.35
CA ALA A 262 -10.38 -0.45 -11.50
C ALA A 262 -11.24 0.61 -12.22
N ALA A 263 -11.97 1.43 -11.46
CA ALA A 263 -12.79 2.51 -12.00
C ALA A 263 -11.94 3.62 -12.65
N ALA A 264 -10.78 3.95 -12.07
CA ALA A 264 -9.83 4.90 -12.66
C ALA A 264 -9.25 4.36 -13.98
N ARG A 265 -8.85 3.08 -14.01
CA ARG A 265 -8.36 2.41 -15.23
C ARG A 265 -9.41 2.37 -16.33
N ALA A 266 -10.68 2.09 -16.00
CA ALA A 266 -11.76 2.03 -16.98
C ALA A 266 -12.03 3.38 -17.68
N LYS A 267 -11.66 4.49 -17.05
CA LYS A 267 -11.83 5.85 -17.58
C LYS A 267 -10.56 6.43 -18.21
N ALA A 268 -9.41 5.78 -17.98
CA ALA A 268 -8.13 6.27 -18.45
C ALA A 268 -7.87 5.82 -19.89
N GLU A 269 -7.29 6.71 -20.69
CA GLU A 269 -6.65 6.32 -21.95
C GLU A 269 -5.26 5.76 -21.62
N ILE A 270 -5.09 4.45 -21.76
CA ILE A 270 -3.84 3.76 -21.45
C ILE A 270 -3.27 3.20 -22.74
N GLN A 271 -2.20 3.80 -23.23
CA GLN A 271 -1.44 3.33 -24.39
C GLN A 271 -0.20 2.57 -23.93
N TYR A 272 0.08 1.44 -24.58
CA TYR A 272 1.23 0.59 -24.28
C TYR A 272 2.14 0.50 -25.49
N GLU A 273 3.44 0.63 -25.27
CA GLU A 273 4.43 0.28 -26.28
C GLU A 273 4.39 -1.23 -26.59
N PRO A 274 4.78 -1.66 -27.80
CA PRO A 274 4.80 -3.08 -28.16
C PRO A 274 5.57 -3.94 -27.15
N GLY A 275 4.91 -5.01 -26.67
CA GLY A 275 5.48 -5.93 -25.68
C GLY A 275 5.27 -5.56 -24.21
N TRP A 276 4.68 -4.39 -23.91
CA TRP A 276 4.45 -3.91 -22.54
C TRP A 276 2.97 -3.92 -22.10
N GLY A 277 2.06 -4.26 -23.01
CA GLY A 277 0.64 -4.43 -22.70
C GLY A 277 0.38 -5.64 -21.80
N PRO A 278 -0.79 -5.69 -21.13
CA PRO A 278 -1.17 -6.84 -20.32
C PRO A 278 -1.19 -8.11 -21.17
N ASP A 279 -0.75 -9.24 -20.58
CA ASP A 279 -0.86 -10.55 -21.21
C ASP A 279 -2.32 -10.83 -21.60
N LYS A 280 -2.56 -11.33 -22.82
CA LYS A 280 -3.91 -11.61 -23.35
C LYS A 280 -4.61 -12.83 -22.71
N SER A 281 -4.24 -13.22 -21.49
CA SER A 281 -4.90 -14.29 -20.71
C SER A 281 -5.10 -13.76 -19.29
N THR A 282 -6.29 -13.62 -18.72
CA THR A 282 -7.36 -14.60 -18.60
C THR A 282 -8.67 -13.85 -18.29
N GLY A 283 -9.55 -13.76 -19.28
CA GLY A 283 -10.97 -13.45 -19.06
C GLY A 283 -11.79 -14.70 -19.35
N LYS A 284 -12.01 -15.52 -18.33
CA LYS A 284 -13.13 -16.45 -18.19
C LYS A 284 -13.37 -16.72 -16.71
#